data_AF-A0A4V2G761-F1
#
_entry.id   AF-A0A4V2G761-F1
#
_cell.length_a   1.000
_cell.length_b   1.000
_cell.length_c   1.000
_cell.angle_alpha   90.00
_cell.angle_beta   90.00
_cell.angle_gamma   90.00
#
_symmetry.space_group_name_H-M   'P 1'
#
loop_
_entity.id
_entity.type
_entity.pdbx_description
1 polymer ?
#
loop_
_entity_poly.entity_id
_entity_poly.type
_entity_poly.pdbx_seq_one_letter_code
_entity_poly.pdbx_strand_id
1 'polypeptide(L)'
;MPADFIIATGDQIKVTIPPPTIVPQLAAPVPLVGSSKNVMVGTNPVCLEGDELPVALKGPLTYTAPPFVTPGTGTLEITLLPTNKTMQTENGKKILVKGATFTVRFTVQTPAQQPTPTGPVPDPVAVKPGTAQFITTNVQVKAG
;
A
#
# COMPACT_ATOMS: atom_id res chain seq x y z
N MET A 1 8.23 18.46 11.10
CA MET A 1 8.80 17.11 11.27
C MET A 1 10.26 17.16 10.80
N PRO A 2 11.13 16.18 11.10
CA PRO A 2 12.43 16.12 10.41
C PRO A 2 12.19 15.95 8.89
N ALA A 3 13.03 16.59 8.07
CA ALA A 3 12.92 16.51 6.62
C ALA A 3 13.29 15.10 6.12
N ASP A 4 12.42 14.52 5.30
CA ASP A 4 12.58 13.18 4.72
C ASP A 4 12.37 13.19 3.21
N PHE A 5 12.85 12.15 2.53
CA PHE A 5 12.84 12.06 1.08
C PHE A 5 11.42 12.07 0.51
N ILE A 6 11.20 12.94 -0.46
CA ILE A 6 9.91 13.06 -1.16
C ILE A 6 9.72 11.85 -2.07
N ILE A 7 8.51 11.29 -2.05
CA ILE A 7 8.08 10.21 -2.94
C ILE A 7 7.61 10.78 -4.27
N ALA A 8 8.15 10.28 -5.38
CA ALA A 8 7.78 10.71 -6.72
C ALA A 8 7.34 9.52 -7.61
N THR A 9 6.77 9.82 -8.77
CA THR A 9 6.44 8.80 -9.77
C THR A 9 7.64 7.90 -10.07
N GLY A 10 7.40 6.59 -10.04
CA GLY A 10 8.44 5.57 -10.23
C GLY A 10 9.04 5.03 -8.93
N ASP A 11 8.86 5.73 -7.81
CA ASP A 11 9.10 5.14 -6.50
C ASP A 11 8.09 4.02 -6.21
N GLN A 12 8.38 3.15 -5.27
CA GLN A 12 7.62 1.93 -5.05
C GLN A 12 7.01 1.89 -3.65
N ILE A 13 5.83 1.27 -3.51
CA ILE A 13 5.27 0.87 -2.23
C ILE A 13 5.46 -0.63 -2.05
N LYS A 14 6.03 -1.02 -0.91
CA LYS A 14 6.09 -2.42 -0.49
C LYS A 14 5.08 -2.64 0.61
N VAL A 15 4.04 -3.42 0.33
CA VAL A 15 3.11 -3.91 1.34
C VAL A 15 3.53 -5.31 1.76
N THR A 16 3.40 -5.62 3.03
CA THR A 16 3.70 -6.93 3.60
C THR A 16 2.56 -7.32 4.52
N ILE A 17 1.91 -8.44 4.18
CA ILE A 17 0.94 -9.10 5.05
C ILE A 17 1.68 -10.30 5.66
N PRO A 18 1.71 -10.44 6.99
CA PRO A 18 2.40 -11.54 7.64
C PRO A 18 1.77 -12.89 7.25
N PRO A 19 2.58 -13.97 7.20
CA PRO A 19 2.06 -15.33 7.06
C PRO A 19 0.98 -15.64 8.12
N PRO A 20 -0.01 -16.49 7.81
CA PRO A 20 -0.09 -17.40 6.66
C PRO A 20 -0.74 -16.80 5.40
N THR A 21 -1.14 -15.52 5.42
CA THR A 21 -1.84 -14.93 4.28
C THR A 21 -0.87 -14.61 3.15
N ILE A 22 -1.24 -15.00 1.94
CA ILE A 22 -0.51 -14.73 0.71
C ILE A 22 -1.40 -13.92 -0.21
N VAL A 23 -0.92 -12.75 -0.62
CA VAL A 23 -1.55 -11.91 -1.65
C VAL A 23 -0.53 -11.78 -2.79
N PRO A 24 -0.70 -12.53 -3.90
CA PRO A 24 0.29 -12.59 -4.97
C PRO A 24 0.68 -11.22 -5.53
N GLN A 25 -0.27 -10.30 -5.61
CA GLN A 25 -0.08 -8.93 -6.09
C GLN A 25 0.83 -8.08 -5.19
N LEU A 26 1.04 -8.49 -3.93
CA LEU A 26 1.91 -7.81 -2.97
C LEU A 26 3.30 -8.48 -2.85
N ALA A 27 3.57 -9.52 -3.64
CA ALA A 27 4.85 -10.24 -3.60
C ALA A 27 6.04 -9.35 -4.01
N ALA A 28 5.79 -8.36 -4.89
CA ALA A 28 6.78 -7.39 -5.32
C ALA A 28 6.32 -5.96 -4.96
N PRO A 29 7.27 -5.02 -4.73
CA PRO A 29 6.93 -3.61 -4.60
C PRO A 29 6.24 -3.09 -5.87
N VAL A 30 5.21 -2.27 -5.70
CA VAL A 30 4.40 -1.72 -6.79
C VAL A 30 4.77 -0.26 -7.02
N PRO A 31 4.99 0.19 -8.28
CA PRO A 31 5.31 1.59 -8.55
C PRO A 31 4.13 2.52 -8.24
N LEU A 32 4.44 3.67 -7.68
CA LEU A 32 3.54 4.77 -7.40
C LEU A 32 3.51 5.75 -8.58
N VAL A 33 2.37 6.43 -8.70
CA VAL A 33 2.15 7.45 -9.72
C VAL A 33 1.74 8.73 -9.01
N GLY A 34 2.59 9.75 -9.07
CA GLY A 34 2.32 11.06 -8.50
C GLY A 34 1.38 11.88 -9.36
N SER A 35 0.40 12.52 -8.70
CA SER A 35 -0.59 13.39 -9.33
C SER A 35 -0.25 14.88 -9.26
N SER A 36 0.90 15.24 -8.67
CA SER A 36 1.33 16.63 -8.54
C SER A 36 1.55 17.30 -9.90
N LYS A 37 0.95 18.48 -10.09
CA LYS A 37 1.12 19.31 -11.29
C LYS A 37 2.21 20.37 -11.14
N ASN A 38 2.52 20.76 -9.91
CA ASN A 38 3.36 21.93 -9.62
C ASN A 38 4.71 21.55 -8.98
N VAL A 39 4.78 20.36 -8.35
CA VAL A 39 5.97 19.88 -7.64
C VAL A 39 6.47 18.62 -8.33
N MET A 40 7.70 18.67 -8.81
CA MET A 40 8.39 17.58 -9.50
C MET A 40 9.74 17.34 -8.83
N VAL A 41 10.16 16.08 -8.80
CA VAL A 41 11.53 15.69 -8.44
C VAL A 41 12.21 15.21 -9.72
N GLY A 42 13.14 16.02 -10.23
CA GLY A 42 13.68 15.84 -11.58
C GLY A 42 12.58 16.03 -12.63
N THR A 43 12.30 15.00 -13.42
CA THR A 43 11.22 14.98 -14.42
C THR A 43 9.95 14.30 -13.94
N ASN A 44 9.92 13.79 -12.70
CA ASN A 44 8.81 12.97 -12.20
C ASN A 44 7.91 13.78 -11.25
N PRO A 45 6.58 13.76 -11.43
CA PRO A 45 5.68 14.43 -10.51
C PRO A 45 5.69 13.74 -9.14
N VAL A 46 5.55 14.54 -8.09
CA VAL A 46 5.53 14.07 -6.69
C VAL A 46 4.19 13.39 -6.36
N CYS A 47 4.24 12.38 -5.49
CA CYS A 47 3.05 11.73 -4.94
C CYS A 47 2.42 12.58 -3.85
N LEU A 48 1.11 12.82 -3.98
CA LEU A 48 0.32 13.60 -3.03
C LEU A 48 -0.61 12.68 -2.23
N GLU A 49 -1.21 13.21 -1.17
CA GLU A 49 -2.29 12.53 -0.45
C GLU A 49 -3.43 12.14 -1.42
N GLY A 50 -3.74 10.84 -1.48
CA GLY A 50 -4.60 10.16 -2.45
C GLY A 50 -3.86 9.26 -3.46
N ASP A 51 -2.53 9.43 -3.59
CA ASP A 51 -1.67 8.65 -4.50
C ASP A 51 -0.93 7.50 -3.79
N GLU A 52 -1.12 7.32 -2.47
CA GLU A 52 -0.44 6.30 -1.67
C GLU A 52 -0.74 4.86 -2.08
N LEU A 53 -1.90 4.65 -2.71
CA LEU A 53 -2.32 3.34 -3.19
C LEU A 53 -2.34 3.34 -4.72
N PRO A 54 -1.43 2.61 -5.39
CA PRO A 54 -1.45 2.45 -6.83
C PRO A 54 -2.78 1.87 -7.32
N VAL A 55 -3.21 2.23 -8.54
CA VAL A 55 -4.44 1.69 -9.16
C VAL A 55 -4.46 0.17 -9.18
N ALA A 56 -3.30 -0.47 -9.37
CA ALA A 56 -3.13 -1.92 -9.33
C ALA A 56 -3.53 -2.55 -7.97
N LEU A 57 -3.48 -1.78 -6.88
CA LEU A 57 -3.84 -2.21 -5.52
C LEU A 57 -5.18 -1.63 -5.04
N LYS A 58 -5.83 -0.75 -5.81
CA LYS A 58 -7.17 -0.21 -5.51
C LYS A 58 -8.30 -1.22 -5.79
N GLY A 59 -8.05 -2.20 -6.65
CA GLY A 59 -9.03 -3.23 -7.00
C GLY A 59 -9.14 -4.36 -5.95
N PRO A 60 -10.11 -5.26 -6.11
CA PRO A 60 -10.18 -6.48 -5.30
C PRO A 60 -8.95 -7.33 -5.57
N LEU A 61 -8.15 -7.55 -4.53
CA LEU A 61 -6.96 -8.37 -4.54
C LEU A 61 -7.31 -9.80 -4.17
N THR A 62 -6.73 -10.76 -4.87
CA THR A 62 -6.90 -12.18 -4.53
C THR A 62 -5.99 -12.55 -3.38
N TYR A 63 -6.48 -13.38 -2.47
CA TYR A 63 -5.66 -13.89 -1.38
C TYR A 63 -5.93 -15.37 -1.13
N THR A 64 -4.91 -16.05 -0.60
CA THR A 64 -5.02 -17.39 -0.03
C THR A 64 -4.39 -17.38 1.35
N ALA A 65 -4.77 -18.33 2.19
CA ALA A 65 -4.14 -18.51 3.49
C ALA A 65 -4.24 -19.99 3.83
N PRO A 66 -3.14 -20.76 3.86
CA PRO A 66 -3.23 -22.18 4.22
C PRO A 66 -3.97 -22.36 5.56
N PRO A 67 -4.96 -23.27 5.65
CA PRO A 67 -5.35 -24.31 4.68
C PRO A 67 -6.35 -23.89 3.57
N PHE A 68 -6.80 -22.64 3.53
CA PHE A 68 -7.70 -22.06 2.53
C PHE A 68 -6.98 -21.79 1.20
N VAL A 69 -6.93 -22.83 0.34
CA VAL A 69 -6.24 -22.80 -0.96
C VAL A 69 -7.09 -22.27 -2.11
N THR A 70 -8.42 -22.24 -1.98
CA THR A 70 -9.30 -21.62 -2.96
C THR A 70 -9.26 -20.10 -2.76
N PRO A 71 -8.84 -19.31 -3.77
CA PRO A 71 -8.63 -17.87 -3.60
C PRO A 71 -9.91 -17.12 -3.20
N GLY A 72 -9.79 -16.30 -2.17
CA GLY A 72 -10.77 -15.27 -1.83
C GLY A 72 -10.39 -13.93 -2.44
N THR A 73 -11.21 -12.91 -2.19
CA THR A 73 -10.92 -11.53 -2.58
C THR A 73 -11.04 -10.59 -1.39
N GLY A 74 -10.29 -9.50 -1.41
CA GLY A 74 -10.40 -8.43 -0.43
C GLY A 74 -9.85 -7.12 -0.94
N THR A 75 -10.05 -6.06 -0.18
CA THR A 75 -9.54 -4.72 -0.45
C THR A 75 -8.49 -4.32 0.55
N LEU A 76 -7.55 -3.51 0.09
CA LEU A 76 -6.44 -3.03 0.88
C LEU A 76 -6.67 -1.57 1.26
N GLU A 77 -6.63 -1.30 2.55
CA GLU A 77 -6.76 0.03 3.14
C GLU A 77 -5.44 0.41 3.79
N ILE A 78 -4.94 1.59 3.44
CA ILE A 78 -3.68 2.13 3.98
C ILE A 78 -4.01 3.19 5.02
N THR A 79 -3.35 3.14 6.17
CA THR A 79 -3.40 4.22 7.16
C THR A 79 -2.02 4.87 7.27
N LEU A 80 -1.85 6.00 6.57
CA LEU A 80 -0.60 6.77 6.60
C LEU A 80 -0.40 7.45 7.96
N LEU A 81 0.83 7.38 8.49
CA LEU A 81 1.20 8.16 9.66
C LEU A 81 1.48 9.61 9.27
N PRO A 82 1.35 10.57 10.21
CA PRO A 82 1.75 11.95 9.97
C PRO A 82 3.20 12.06 9.46
N THR A 83 4.10 11.18 9.89
CA THR A 83 5.51 11.13 9.46
C THR A 83 5.71 10.73 7.99
N ASN A 84 4.69 10.17 7.33
CA ASN A 84 4.74 9.80 5.91
C ASN A 84 4.18 10.90 5.00
N LYS A 85 3.83 12.07 5.57
CA LYS A 85 3.30 13.20 4.83
C LYS A 85 3.83 14.53 5.37
N THR A 86 3.96 15.52 4.51
CA THR A 86 4.33 16.87 4.94
C THR A 86 3.19 17.53 5.72
N MET A 87 3.49 18.52 6.57
CA MET A 87 2.47 19.18 7.38
C MET A 87 1.47 19.97 6.53
N GLN A 88 1.94 20.64 5.48
CA GLN A 88 1.14 21.31 4.45
C GLN A 88 2.04 21.64 3.25
N THR A 89 1.46 21.71 2.05
CA THR A 89 2.07 22.46 0.95
C THR A 89 1.24 23.72 0.71
N GLU A 90 1.86 24.79 0.20
CA GLU A 90 1.15 26.01 -0.21
C GLU A 90 0.04 25.73 -1.25
N ASN A 91 0.09 24.56 -1.92
CA ASN A 91 -0.86 24.11 -2.95
C ASN A 91 -1.90 23.09 -2.44
N GLY A 92 -2.15 23.03 -1.13
CA GLY A 92 -3.36 22.43 -0.54
C GLY A 92 -3.35 20.91 -0.35
N LYS A 93 -2.55 20.13 -1.08
CA LYS A 93 -2.39 18.68 -0.84
C LYS A 93 -1.05 18.38 -0.18
N LYS A 94 -1.05 17.48 0.81
CA LYS A 94 0.18 17.04 1.49
C LYS A 94 1.02 16.17 0.54
N ILE A 95 2.32 16.37 0.57
CA ILE A 95 3.28 15.56 -0.20
C ILE A 95 3.58 14.30 0.61
N LEU A 96 3.64 13.15 -0.06
CA LEU A 96 4.10 11.91 0.55
C LEU A 96 5.63 11.93 0.67
N VAL A 97 6.10 11.54 1.85
CA VAL A 97 7.51 11.35 2.15
C VAL A 97 7.76 9.92 2.61
N LYS A 98 9.00 9.45 2.47
CA LYS A 98 9.40 8.09 2.82
C LYS A 98 8.89 7.68 4.20
N GLY A 99 9.19 8.50 5.21
CA GLY A 99 8.75 8.33 6.59
C GLY A 99 9.07 6.95 7.16
N ALA A 100 8.27 6.54 8.14
CA ALA A 100 8.34 5.24 8.76
C ALA A 100 7.44 4.20 8.05
N THR A 101 7.58 2.93 8.41
CA THR A 101 6.59 1.91 8.06
C THR A 101 5.24 2.26 8.69
N PHE A 102 4.16 2.12 7.93
CA PHE A 102 2.80 2.41 8.34
C PHE A 102 1.90 1.17 8.24
N THR A 103 0.75 1.22 8.91
CA THR A 103 -0.16 0.08 8.98
C THR A 103 -1.05 -0.02 7.75
N VAL A 104 -1.32 -1.26 7.35
CA VAL A 104 -2.23 -1.62 6.28
C VAL A 104 -3.24 -2.62 6.79
N ARG A 105 -4.46 -2.54 6.31
CA ARG A 105 -5.54 -3.47 6.62
C ARG A 105 -6.04 -4.10 5.33
N PHE A 106 -6.03 -5.42 5.27
CA PHE A 106 -6.67 -6.16 4.20
C PHE A 106 -8.04 -6.63 4.68
N THR A 107 -9.10 -6.05 4.14
CA THR A 107 -10.49 -6.38 4.47
C THR A 107 -11.00 -7.39 3.46
N VAL A 108 -11.33 -8.59 3.94
CA VAL A 108 -11.87 -9.68 3.11
C VAL A 108 -13.29 -9.31 2.65
N GLN A 109 -13.52 -9.41 1.34
CA GLN A 109 -14.86 -9.28 0.75
C GLN A 109 -15.47 -10.65 0.49
N THR A 110 -14.69 -11.53 -0.16
CA THR A 110 -15.05 -12.94 -0.36
C THR A 110 -14.02 -13.81 0.35
N PRO A 111 -14.41 -14.62 1.34
CA PRO A 111 -13.46 -15.44 2.08
C PRO A 111 -12.81 -16.50 1.19
N ALA A 112 -11.51 -16.74 1.39
CA ALA A 112 -10.83 -17.88 0.81
C ALA A 112 -11.45 -19.17 1.36
N GLN A 113 -11.43 -20.26 0.59
CA GLN A 113 -12.09 -21.51 1.00
C GLN A 113 -11.10 -22.67 1.09
N GLN A 114 -11.33 -23.52 2.08
CA GLN A 114 -10.68 -24.81 2.22
C GLN A 114 -11.61 -25.87 1.62
N PRO A 115 -11.20 -26.58 0.56
CA PRO A 115 -11.96 -27.72 0.04
C PRO A 115 -11.91 -28.86 1.06
N THR A 116 -13.07 -29.33 1.53
CA THR A 116 -13.19 -30.53 2.37
C THR A 116 -14.17 -31.52 1.75
N PRO A 117 -14.11 -32.82 2.09
CA PRO A 117 -15.06 -33.82 1.58
C PRO A 117 -16.53 -33.49 1.88
N THR A 118 -16.80 -32.72 2.94
CA THR A 118 -18.14 -32.31 3.38
C THR A 118 -18.59 -30.96 2.80
N GLY A 119 -17.75 -30.29 1.99
CA GLY A 119 -18.02 -28.99 1.38
C GLY A 119 -16.93 -27.94 1.64
N PRO A 120 -16.95 -26.78 0.96
CA PRO A 120 -15.97 -25.72 1.18
C PRO A 120 -16.18 -25.03 2.53
N VAL A 121 -15.10 -24.87 3.31
CA VAL A 121 -15.09 -24.12 4.57
C VAL A 121 -14.44 -22.75 4.34
N PRO A 122 -15.14 -21.62 4.57
CA PRO A 122 -14.56 -20.29 4.37
C PRO A 122 -13.57 -19.90 5.50
N ASP A 123 -12.59 -19.06 5.16
CA ASP A 123 -11.68 -18.42 6.10
C ASP A 123 -12.48 -17.51 7.07
N PRO A 124 -12.44 -17.77 8.38
CA PRO A 124 -13.16 -16.96 9.36
C PRO A 124 -12.53 -15.57 9.57
N VAL A 125 -11.30 -15.34 9.10
CA VAL A 125 -10.57 -14.09 9.32
C VAL A 125 -11.00 -13.03 8.30
N ALA A 126 -11.95 -12.18 8.70
CA ALA A 126 -12.46 -11.09 7.87
C ALA A 126 -11.45 -9.94 7.65
N VAL A 127 -10.46 -9.80 8.52
CA VAL A 127 -9.50 -8.69 8.50
C VAL A 127 -8.11 -9.21 8.76
N LYS A 128 -7.19 -8.91 7.85
CA LYS A 128 -5.80 -9.35 7.93
C LYS A 128 -4.91 -8.11 8.06
N PRO A 129 -4.29 -7.88 9.23
CA PRO A 129 -3.41 -6.74 9.44
C PRO A 129 -2.11 -6.92 8.64
N GLY A 130 -1.52 -5.82 8.21
CA GLY A 130 -0.25 -5.79 7.51
C GLY A 130 0.46 -4.45 7.72
N THR A 131 1.60 -4.31 7.06
CA THR A 131 2.43 -3.12 7.10
C THR A 131 2.83 -2.72 5.70
N ALA A 132 3.05 -1.44 5.46
CA ALA A 132 3.62 -0.95 4.21
C ALA A 132 4.67 0.12 4.45
N GLN A 133 5.55 0.25 3.47
CA GLN A 133 6.61 1.24 3.47
C GLN A 133 6.85 1.75 2.05
N PHE A 134 7.23 3.02 1.95
CA PHE A 134 7.66 3.60 0.69
C PHE A 134 9.16 3.31 0.45
N ILE A 135 9.47 2.95 -0.78
CA ILE A 135 10.81 2.73 -1.29
C ILE A 135 11.04 3.81 -2.33
N THR A 136 11.88 4.78 -1.98
CA THR A 136 12.25 5.86 -2.88
C THR A 136 13.65 5.66 -3.42
N THR A 137 13.81 6.02 -4.69
CA THR A 137 15.11 6.15 -5.36
C THR A 137 15.65 7.58 -5.30
N ASN A 138 14.81 8.54 -4.92
CA ASN A 138 15.20 9.92 -4.71
C ASN A 138 16.05 10.07 -3.44
N VAL A 139 17.30 10.46 -3.64
CA VAL A 139 18.28 10.73 -2.57
C VAL A 139 18.64 12.22 -2.44
N GLN A 140 17.96 13.10 -3.17
CA GLN A 140 18.33 14.51 -3.27
C GLN A 140 17.29 15.44 -2.63
N VAL A 141 15.99 15.20 -2.87
CA VAL A 141 14.93 16.14 -2.46
C VAL A 141 14.23 15.65 -1.19
N LYS A 142 14.23 16.49 -0.15
CA LYS A 142 13.59 16.23 1.14
C LYS A 142 12.53 17.29 1.49
N ALA A 143 11.51 16.91 2.25
CA ALA A 143 10.49 17.79 2.82
C ALA A 143 10.10 17.35 4.25
N GLY A 144 9.67 18.27 5.11
CA GLY A 144 9.34 18.02 6.53
C GLY A 144 8.28 18.95 7.10
#